data_AF-A3MWB3-F1
#
_entry.id   AF-A3MWB3-F1
#
_cell.length_a   1.000
_cell.length_b   1.000
_cell.length_c   1.000
_cell.angle_alpha   90.00
_cell.angle_beta   90.00
_cell.angle_gamma   90.00
#
_symmetry.space_group_name_H-M   'P 1'
#
loop_
_entity.id
_entity.type
_entity.pdbx_description
1 polymer ?
#
loop_
_entity_poly.entity_id
_entity_poly.type
_entity_poly.pdbx_seq_one_letter_code
_entity_poly.pdbx_strand_id
1 'polypeptide(L)'
;MLAELEPSAFAPLRAVAKRGRYPEEVDFIIYRGGEALCVVKVFKGRPPYYSPWAEVFNISQGASAEELRHVLCVLHRHMEPGDVLYLEYVGDKETLAQLQRGTPPGETRLGKLLEQCGFKIVKDWYFPEGGLEGGMKLQAVKP
;
A
#
# COMPACT_ATOMS: atom_id res chain seq x y z
N MET A 1 -13.33 9.13 -0.75
CA MET A 1 -13.55 7.67 -0.63
C MET A 1 -12.74 6.87 -1.65
N LEU A 2 -12.35 5.62 -1.34
CA LEU A 2 -11.62 4.74 -2.26
C LEU A 2 -12.43 4.43 -3.54
N ALA A 3 -13.76 4.50 -3.44
CA ALA A 3 -14.65 4.35 -4.58
C ALA A 3 -14.43 5.42 -5.67
N GLU A 4 -13.95 6.61 -5.28
CA GLU A 4 -13.73 7.81 -6.11
C GLU A 4 -12.26 7.94 -6.57
N LEU A 5 -11.40 6.98 -6.21
CA LEU A 5 -10.00 7.03 -6.59
C LEU A 5 -9.88 6.82 -8.11
N GLU A 6 -9.33 7.81 -8.79
CA GLU A 6 -9.11 7.81 -10.24
C GLU A 6 -7.61 7.84 -10.56
N PRO A 7 -7.18 7.38 -11.75
CA PRO A 7 -5.77 7.36 -12.13
C PRO A 7 -5.08 8.74 -12.05
N SER A 8 -5.81 9.82 -12.32
CA SER A 8 -5.31 11.19 -12.25
C SER A 8 -4.91 11.63 -10.83
N ALA A 9 -5.42 10.98 -9.78
CA ALA A 9 -5.09 11.30 -8.40
C ALA A 9 -3.61 11.07 -8.07
N PHE A 10 -2.94 10.20 -8.82
CA PHE A 10 -1.53 9.86 -8.65
C PHE A 10 -0.56 10.83 -9.34
N ALA A 11 -1.04 11.84 -10.06
CA ALA A 11 -0.18 12.85 -10.69
C ALA A 11 0.83 13.44 -9.67
N PRO A 12 2.11 13.62 -10.04
CA PRO A 12 2.66 13.54 -11.40
C PRO A 12 2.99 12.12 -11.88
N LEU A 13 2.84 11.10 -11.04
CA LEU A 13 3.01 9.71 -11.48
C LEU A 13 1.85 9.31 -12.39
N ARG A 14 2.17 8.62 -13.48
CA ARG A 14 1.15 8.13 -14.40
C ARG A 14 0.55 6.85 -13.81
N ALA A 15 -0.77 6.76 -13.75
CA ALA A 15 -1.45 5.53 -13.35
C ALA A 15 -2.32 4.97 -14.47
N VAL A 16 -2.49 3.64 -14.50
CA VAL A 16 -3.44 2.94 -15.37
C VAL A 16 -4.30 2.03 -14.53
N ALA A 17 -5.61 2.21 -14.59
CA ALA A 17 -6.57 1.32 -13.93
C ALA A 17 -6.79 0.04 -14.75
N LYS A 18 -6.82 -1.09 -14.06
CA LYS A 18 -7.22 -2.40 -14.58
C LYS A 18 -8.26 -3.01 -13.65
N ARG A 19 -9.23 -3.73 -14.22
CA ARG A 19 -10.19 -4.49 -13.42
C ARG A 19 -9.48 -5.59 -12.64
N GLY A 20 -9.75 -5.69 -11.35
CA GLY A 20 -9.23 -6.72 -10.46
C GLY A 20 -10.09 -7.98 -10.46
N ARG A 21 -9.91 -8.82 -9.43
CA ARG A 21 -10.60 -10.12 -9.29
C ARG A 21 -12.11 -9.98 -9.08
N TYR A 22 -12.53 -8.98 -8.31
CA TYR A 22 -13.93 -8.73 -7.98
C TYR A 22 -14.47 -7.51 -8.75
N PRO A 23 -15.80 -7.37 -8.92
CA PRO A 23 -16.39 -6.16 -9.51
C PRO A 23 -15.98 -4.86 -8.80
N GLU A 24 -15.78 -4.93 -7.48
CA GLU A 24 -15.38 -3.80 -6.64
C GLU A 24 -13.86 -3.65 -6.53
N GLU A 25 -13.08 -4.51 -7.19
CA GLU A 25 -11.61 -4.49 -7.15
C GLU A 25 -11.03 -3.83 -8.41
N VAL A 26 -10.09 -2.91 -8.21
CA VAL A 26 -9.34 -2.22 -9.28
C VAL A 26 -7.86 -2.20 -8.92
N ASP A 27 -7.02 -2.49 -9.90
CA ASP A 27 -5.57 -2.37 -9.82
C ASP A 27 -5.11 -1.11 -10.56
N PHE A 28 -4.49 -0.18 -9.86
CA PHE A 28 -3.78 0.94 -10.46
C PHE A 28 -2.32 0.59 -10.59
N ILE A 29 -1.84 0.44 -11.83
CA ILE A 29 -0.41 0.30 -12.10
C ILE A 29 0.18 1.70 -12.15
N ILE A 30 1.05 2.00 -11.19
CA ILE A 30 1.70 3.31 -11.06
C ILE A 30 3.02 3.25 -11.82
N TYR A 31 3.30 4.27 -12.63
CA TYR A 31 4.49 4.36 -13.46
C TYR A 31 5.33 5.59 -13.09
N ARG A 32 6.64 5.37 -13.09
CA ARG A 32 7.66 6.42 -13.09
C ARG A 32 8.23 6.50 -14.50
N GLY A 33 7.82 7.53 -15.25
CA GLY A 33 8.12 7.62 -16.67
C GLY A 33 7.54 6.41 -17.43
N GLY A 34 8.42 5.61 -18.03
CA GLY A 34 8.05 4.38 -18.76
C GLY A 34 8.01 3.10 -17.91
N GLU A 35 8.54 3.12 -16.69
CA GLU A 35 8.72 1.93 -15.85
C GLU A 35 7.62 1.82 -14.79
N ALA A 36 7.21 0.58 -14.48
CA ALA A 36 6.27 0.34 -13.38
C ALA A 36 6.97 0.58 -12.04
N LEU A 37 6.39 1.45 -11.21
CA LEU A 37 6.85 1.78 -9.88
C LEU A 37 6.29 0.80 -8.84
N CYS A 38 4.97 0.61 -8.84
CA CYS A 38 4.26 -0.31 -7.95
C CYS A 38 2.84 -0.56 -8.49
N VAL A 39 2.14 -1.50 -7.86
CA VAL A 39 0.71 -1.72 -8.06
C VAL A 39 -0.04 -1.31 -6.80
N VAL A 40 -1.12 -0.55 -6.99
CA VAL A 40 -2.07 -0.18 -5.95
C VAL A 40 -3.37 -0.93 -6.23
N LYS A 41 -3.62 -2.00 -5.49
CA LYS A 41 -4.89 -2.73 -5.53
C LYS A 41 -5.87 -2.10 -4.56
N VAL A 42 -7.07 -1.84 -5.01
CA VAL A 42 -8.14 -1.22 -4.21
C VAL A 42 -9.38 -2.08 -4.29
N PHE A 43 -9.93 -2.44 -3.15
CA PHE A 43 -11.27 -2.99 -3.03
C PHE A 43 -12.19 -1.92 -2.47
N LYS A 44 -13.23 -1.55 -3.24
CA LYS A 44 -14.13 -0.43 -2.92
C LYS A 44 -15.13 -0.71 -1.80
N GLY A 45 -15.11 -1.91 -1.22
CA GLY A 45 -16.06 -2.36 -0.20
C GLY A 45 -17.32 -2.97 -0.81
N ARG A 46 -18.00 -3.80 -0.01
CA ARG A 46 -19.34 -4.32 -0.29
C ARG A 46 -20.15 -4.30 1.02
N PRO A 47 -20.69 -3.14 1.40
CA PRO A 47 -21.43 -2.99 2.65
C PRO A 47 -22.67 -3.90 2.72
N PRO A 48 -23.09 -4.32 3.93
CA PRO A 48 -22.39 -4.09 5.21
C PRO A 48 -21.26 -5.09 5.49
N TYR A 49 -21.00 -6.03 4.58
CA TYR A 49 -20.22 -7.24 4.89
C TYR A 49 -18.70 -7.07 4.74
N TYR A 50 -18.26 -6.25 3.78
CA TYR A 50 -16.85 -6.08 3.47
C TYR A 50 -16.47 -4.61 3.45
N SER A 51 -15.59 -4.22 4.38
CA SER A 51 -15.01 -2.88 4.40
C SER A 51 -14.07 -2.67 3.21
N PRO A 52 -13.89 -1.42 2.74
CA PRO A 52 -12.87 -1.08 1.78
C PRO A 52 -11.46 -1.33 2.30
N TRP A 53 -10.53 -1.61 1.38
CA TRP A 53 -9.11 -1.71 1.69
C TRP A 53 -8.27 -1.43 0.46
N ALA A 54 -7.00 -1.10 0.69
CA ALA A 54 -6.00 -0.92 -0.36
C ALA A 54 -4.74 -1.73 -0.04
N GLU A 55 -4.01 -2.08 -1.09
CA GLU A 55 -2.73 -2.78 -1.00
C GLU A 55 -1.73 -2.18 -2.00
N VAL A 56 -0.52 -1.88 -1.52
CA VAL A 56 0.61 -1.43 -2.34
C VAL A 56 1.65 -2.55 -2.38
N PHE A 57 1.91 -3.10 -3.57
CA PHE A 57 2.78 -4.25 -3.78
C PHE A 57 3.54 -4.17 -5.10
N ASN A 58 4.45 -5.12 -5.35
CA ASN A 58 5.35 -5.13 -6.50
C ASN A 58 6.13 -3.81 -6.63
N ILE A 59 6.64 -3.31 -5.50
CA ILE A 59 7.40 -2.07 -5.44
C ILE A 59 8.76 -2.28 -6.11
N SER A 60 9.06 -1.42 -7.08
CA SER A 60 10.35 -1.41 -7.77
C SER A 60 11.51 -1.21 -6.80
N GLN A 61 12.61 -1.94 -6.99
CA GLN A 61 13.81 -1.84 -6.14
C GLN A 61 14.43 -0.43 -6.11
N GLY A 62 14.14 0.40 -7.11
CA GLY A 62 14.60 1.78 -7.18
C GLY A 62 13.55 2.82 -6.76
N ALA A 63 12.43 2.42 -6.16
CA ALA A 63 11.40 3.35 -5.71
C ALA A 63 11.95 4.28 -4.62
N SER A 64 11.84 5.60 -4.82
CA SER A 64 12.29 6.56 -3.83
C SER A 64 11.30 6.66 -2.66
N ALA A 65 11.79 7.13 -1.50
CA ALA A 65 10.93 7.38 -0.36
C ALA A 65 9.84 8.42 -0.68
N GLU A 66 10.14 9.42 -1.50
CA GLU A 66 9.19 10.45 -1.92
C GLU A 66 8.11 9.90 -2.85
N GLU A 67 8.47 9.03 -3.79
CA GLU A 67 7.54 8.37 -4.71
C GLU A 67 6.53 7.50 -3.93
N LEU A 68 7.03 6.71 -2.98
CA LEU A 68 6.18 5.90 -2.12
C LEU A 68 5.32 6.76 -1.22
N ARG A 69 5.89 7.79 -0.57
CA ARG A 69 5.13 8.72 0.27
C ARG A 69 4.01 9.39 -0.52
N HIS A 70 4.26 9.79 -1.77
CA HIS A 70 3.23 10.36 -2.64
C HIS A 70 2.06 9.40 -2.85
N VAL A 71 2.34 8.15 -3.23
CA VAL A 71 1.31 7.10 -3.40
C VAL A 71 0.52 6.87 -2.11
N LEU A 72 1.21 6.76 -0.97
CA LEU A 72 0.59 6.55 0.35
C LEU A 72 -0.31 7.73 0.74
N CYS A 73 0.12 8.96 0.51
CA CYS A 73 -0.65 10.16 0.82
C CYS A 73 -1.84 10.35 -0.14
N VAL A 74 -1.75 9.90 -1.40
CA VAL A 74 -2.91 9.79 -2.29
C VAL A 74 -3.95 8.84 -1.71
N LEU A 75 -3.53 7.65 -1.27
CA LEU A 75 -4.43 6.67 -0.66
C LEU A 75 -5.07 7.22 0.62
N HIS A 76 -4.28 7.79 1.53
CA HIS A 76 -4.80 8.37 2.77
C HIS A 76 -5.91 9.40 2.53
N ARG A 77 -5.75 10.27 1.52
CA ARG A 77 -6.77 11.26 1.14
C ARG A 77 -8.08 10.64 0.68
N HIS A 78 -8.05 9.45 0.10
CA HIS A 78 -9.22 8.78 -0.44
C HIS A 78 -9.78 7.71 0.50
N MET A 79 -9.01 7.21 1.46
CA MET A 79 -9.50 6.26 2.46
C MET A 79 -10.42 6.95 3.47
N GLU A 80 -11.36 6.22 4.03
CA GLU A 80 -12.21 6.65 5.15
C GLU A 80 -11.65 6.13 6.49
N PRO A 81 -12.02 6.73 7.64
CA PRO A 81 -11.63 6.20 8.95
C PRO A 81 -12.01 4.71 9.09
N GLY A 82 -11.04 3.90 9.52
CA GLY A 82 -11.18 2.44 9.63
C GLY A 82 -10.79 1.64 8.39
N ASP A 83 -10.62 2.27 7.23
CA ASP A 83 -10.12 1.58 6.04
C ASP A 83 -8.69 1.06 6.28
N VAL A 84 -8.40 -0.13 5.73
CA VAL A 84 -7.13 -0.82 5.92
C VAL A 84 -6.23 -0.64 4.70
N LEU A 85 -4.95 -0.34 4.95
CA LEU A 85 -3.89 -0.32 3.96
C LEU A 85 -2.89 -1.43 4.26
N TYR A 86 -2.55 -2.21 3.24
CA TYR A 86 -1.41 -3.13 3.26
C TYR A 86 -0.27 -2.58 2.42
N LEU A 87 0.95 -2.63 2.95
CA LEU A 87 2.16 -2.17 2.27
C LEU A 87 3.20 -3.28 2.26
N GLU A 88 3.48 -3.82 1.08
CA GLU A 88 4.48 -4.88 0.90
C GLU A 88 5.90 -4.33 1.14
N TYR A 89 6.72 -5.10 1.86
CA TYR A 89 8.12 -4.77 2.13
C TYR A 89 9.12 -5.82 1.64
N VAL A 90 8.70 -6.81 0.84
CA VAL A 90 9.57 -7.88 0.33
C VAL A 90 10.80 -7.33 -0.41
N GLY A 91 10.62 -6.27 -1.22
CA GLY A 91 11.70 -5.61 -1.93
C GLY A 91 12.50 -4.59 -1.11
N ASP A 92 12.04 -4.25 0.10
CA ASP A 92 12.67 -3.25 0.96
C ASP A 92 13.55 -3.90 2.03
N LYS A 93 14.83 -4.02 1.69
CA LYS A 93 15.85 -4.61 2.56
C LYS A 93 16.05 -3.86 3.88
N GLU A 94 15.83 -2.55 3.90
CA GLU A 94 16.03 -1.75 5.11
C GLU A 94 14.92 -2.02 6.12
N THR A 95 13.66 -1.95 5.68
CA THR A 95 12.50 -2.28 6.52
C THR A 95 12.57 -3.71 7.01
N LEU A 96 12.90 -4.66 6.12
CA LEU A 96 13.08 -6.07 6.49
C LEU A 96 14.15 -6.23 7.60
N ALA A 97 15.31 -5.61 7.43
CA ALA A 97 16.40 -5.70 8.41
C ALA A 97 16.06 -5.02 9.75
N GLN A 98 15.24 -3.97 9.75
CA GLN A 98 14.73 -3.34 10.97
C GLN A 98 13.78 -4.28 11.71
N LEU A 99 12.79 -4.84 11.01
CA LEU A 99 11.82 -5.78 11.60
C LEU A 99 12.51 -7.04 12.17
N GLN A 100 13.49 -7.61 11.44
CA GLN A 100 14.27 -8.76 11.90
C GLN A 100 15.09 -8.48 13.17
N ARG A 101 15.43 -7.21 13.43
CA ARG A 101 16.13 -6.78 14.65
C ARG A 101 15.17 -6.40 15.78
N GLY A 102 13.86 -6.58 15.58
CA GLY A 102 12.84 -6.24 16.56
C GLY A 102 12.48 -4.75 16.60
N THR A 103 12.85 -3.97 15.58
CA THR A 103 12.37 -2.58 15.47
C THR A 103 10.84 -2.59 15.37
N PRO A 104 10.12 -1.79 16.19
CA PRO A 104 8.67 -1.69 16.09
C PRO A 104 8.23 -1.29 14.67
N PRO A 105 7.11 -1.83 14.14
CA PRO A 105 6.68 -1.56 12.76
C PRO A 105 6.58 -0.07 12.40
N GLY A 106 6.13 0.78 13.32
CA GLY A 106 6.07 2.24 13.16
C GLY A 106 7.43 2.91 13.01
N GLU A 107 8.46 2.36 13.65
CA GLU A 107 9.80 2.95 13.66
C GLU A 107 10.64 2.54 12.44
N THR A 108 10.12 1.63 11.61
CA THR A 108 10.78 1.21 10.36
C THR A 108 10.76 2.30 9.30
N ARG A 109 11.57 2.16 8.25
CA ARG A 109 11.64 3.09 7.13
C ARG A 109 10.28 3.28 6.46
N LEU A 110 9.60 2.18 6.11
CA LEU A 110 8.23 2.25 5.54
C LEU A 110 7.19 2.65 6.58
N GLY A 111 7.34 2.24 7.84
CA GLY A 111 6.47 2.67 8.93
C GLY A 111 6.43 4.19 9.06
N LYS A 112 7.59 4.83 9.09
CA LYS A 112 7.68 6.30 9.13
C LYS A 112 7.00 6.99 7.95
N LEU A 113 7.05 6.40 6.75
CA LEU A 113 6.34 6.96 5.57
C LEU A 113 4.82 6.87 5.73
N LEU A 114 4.31 5.77 6.29
CA LEU A 114 2.89 5.61 6.61
C LEU A 114 2.44 6.65 7.64
N GLU A 115 3.19 6.82 8.73
CA GLU A 115 2.90 7.82 9.77
C GLU A 115 2.92 9.25 9.23
N GLN A 116 3.88 9.58 8.37
CA GLN A 116 3.96 10.89 7.69
C GLN A 116 2.74 11.20 6.83
N CYS A 117 2.05 10.17 6.31
CA CYS A 117 0.82 10.34 5.56
C CYS A 117 -0.45 10.29 6.44
N GLY A 118 -0.33 10.08 7.75
CA GLY A 118 -1.44 10.08 8.70
C GLY A 118 -1.99 8.69 9.05
N PHE A 119 -1.35 7.62 8.60
CA PHE A 119 -1.77 6.28 8.96
C PHE A 119 -1.29 5.88 10.36
N LYS A 120 -2.11 5.09 11.06
CA LYS A 120 -1.70 4.37 12.26
C LYS A 120 -1.31 2.94 11.89
N ILE A 121 -0.09 2.54 12.21
CA ILE A 121 0.38 1.18 11.93
C ILE A 121 -0.11 0.26 13.03
N VAL A 122 -0.65 -0.89 12.61
CA VAL A 122 -1.32 -1.82 13.52
C VAL A 122 -0.59 -3.16 13.60
N LYS A 123 0.08 -3.59 12.54
CA LYS A 123 0.66 -4.94 12.50
C LYS A 123 1.75 -5.10 11.44
N ASP A 124 2.75 -5.90 11.77
CA ASP A 124 3.64 -6.55 10.79
C ASP A 124 3.12 -7.96 10.49
N TRP A 125 2.88 -8.25 9.21
CA TRP A 125 2.53 -9.55 8.69
C TRP A 125 3.76 -10.20 8.05
N TYR A 126 4.55 -10.85 8.88
CA TYR A 126 5.64 -11.73 8.46
C TYR A 126 5.11 -13.17 8.33
N PHE A 127 5.15 -13.74 7.12
CA PHE A 127 4.91 -15.17 6.92
C PHE A 127 5.83 -15.79 5.86
N PRO A 128 6.87 -16.53 6.27
CA PRO A 128 7.56 -17.42 5.37
C PRO A 128 7.69 -18.81 5.99
N GLU A 129 6.59 -19.58 6.03
CA GLU A 129 6.67 -21.03 6.28
C GLU A 129 5.81 -21.90 5.33
N GLY A 130 5.21 -21.31 4.27
CA GLY A 130 4.34 -22.10 3.37
C GLY A 130 4.09 -21.58 1.96
N GLY A 131 4.62 -20.41 1.57
CA GLY A 131 4.66 -19.93 0.18
C GLY A 131 3.33 -19.60 -0.52
N LEU A 132 2.18 -19.77 0.13
CA LEU A 132 0.86 -19.68 -0.51
C LEU A 132 0.07 -18.38 -0.25
N GLU A 133 0.52 -17.48 0.63
CA GLU A 133 -0.35 -16.40 1.19
C GLU A 133 0.03 -14.96 0.81
N GLY A 134 0.95 -14.77 -0.14
CA GLY A 134 1.39 -13.44 -0.59
C GLY A 134 2.58 -12.89 0.21
N GLY A 135 3.09 -11.74 -0.23
CA GLY A 135 4.31 -11.13 0.31
C GLY A 135 4.19 -10.62 1.75
N MET A 136 5.33 -10.33 2.37
CA MET A 136 5.42 -9.74 3.71
C MET A 136 4.92 -8.29 3.69
N LYS A 137 4.05 -7.91 4.64
CA LYS A 137 3.31 -6.64 4.61
C LYS A 137 3.23 -5.93 5.96
N LEU A 138 3.33 -4.61 5.95
CA LEU A 138 2.84 -3.78 7.04
C LEU A 138 1.33 -3.54 6.84
N GLN A 139 0.55 -3.67 7.90
CA GLN A 139 -0.84 -3.23 7.94
C GLN A 139 -0.95 -1.91 8.69
N ALA A 140 -1.64 -0.98 8.06
CA ALA A 140 -1.97 0.34 8.57
C ALA A 140 -3.47 0.60 8.46
N VAL A 141 -3.98 1.49 9.30
CA VAL A 141 -5.37 1.96 9.26
C VAL A 141 -5.40 3.47 9.20
N LYS A 142 -6.41 4.01 8.52
CA LYS A 142 -6.72 5.43 8.66
C LYS A 142 -7.47 5.64 9.99
N PRO A 143 -6.97 6.47 10.90
CA PRO A 143 -7.60 6.71 12.20
C PRO A 143 -8.95 7.44 12.07
#